data_AF-A0A942AJL4-F1
#
_entry.id   AF-A0A942AJL4-F1
#
_cell.length_a   1.000
_cell.length_b   1.000
_cell.length_c   1.000
_cell.angle_alpha   90.00
_cell.angle_beta   90.00
_cell.angle_gamma   90.00
#
_symmetry.space_group_name_H-M   'P 1'
#
loop_
_entity.id
_entity.type
_entity.pdbx_description
1 polymer ?
#
loop_
_entity_poly.entity_id
_entity_poly.type
_entity_poly.pdbx_seq_one_letter_code
_entity_poly.pdbx_strand_id
1 'polypeptide(L)'
;MKKGLALVTGVMLMFSCAAAENELQAVVSPANQTIVALASKTYDDAQLLEISQFDGSLNELNAQYPAECVREENGLYRVSYLGSESVAALLFDGAGNRLLGRVYSAKLQKADFDAISAGQSLDDVLRLDPNGEYLFLFAGRNDLPRVSTHYTKDDYIISVEYDTSNTIISIRESLI
;
A
#
# COMPACT_ATOMS: atom_id res chain seq x y z
N MET A 1 -60.21 -41.02 31.42
CA MET A 1 -60.69 -39.70 30.97
C MET A 1 -59.66 -38.64 31.32
N LYS A 2 -59.57 -37.61 30.48
CA LYS A 2 -58.67 -36.44 30.46
C LYS A 2 -57.29 -36.64 29.82
N LYS A 3 -57.18 -35.87 28.73
CA LYS A 3 -56.12 -35.71 27.73
C LYS A 3 -55.04 -34.76 28.25
N GLY A 4 -53.83 -34.89 27.72
CA GLY A 4 -52.75 -33.92 27.88
C GLY A 4 -51.67 -34.14 26.84
N LEU A 5 -51.98 -33.80 25.59
CA LEU A 5 -51.04 -33.76 24.46
C LEU A 5 -50.23 -32.46 24.58
N ALA A 6 -48.94 -32.54 24.93
CA ALA A 6 -48.03 -31.41 24.84
C ALA A 6 -47.16 -31.57 23.59
N LEU A 7 -47.60 -30.91 22.52
CA LEU A 7 -46.87 -30.69 21.28
C LEU A 7 -45.73 -29.70 21.58
N VAL A 8 -44.48 -30.17 21.58
CA VAL A 8 -43.33 -29.25 21.62
C VAL A 8 -43.04 -28.84 20.18
N THR A 9 -43.60 -27.70 19.79
CA THR A 9 -43.36 -27.04 18.51
C THR A 9 -41.90 -26.59 18.45
N GLY A 10 -41.18 -27.05 17.44
CA GLY A 10 -39.79 -26.71 17.19
C GLY A 10 -39.60 -25.22 16.89
N VAL A 11 -38.47 -24.69 17.35
CA VAL A 11 -37.90 -23.43 16.87
C VAL A 11 -36.60 -23.82 16.16
N MET A 12 -36.68 -23.97 14.84
CA MET A 12 -35.51 -23.98 13.97
C MET A 12 -35.01 -22.54 13.88
N LEU A 13 -33.97 -22.22 14.64
CA LEU A 13 -33.20 -20.98 14.50
C LEU A 13 -32.42 -21.07 13.19
N MET A 14 -33.02 -20.58 12.11
CA MET A 14 -32.32 -20.28 10.87
C MET A 14 -31.40 -19.10 11.18
N PHE A 15 -30.14 -19.38 11.54
CA PHE A 15 -29.07 -18.39 11.44
C PHE A 15 -28.91 -18.07 9.96
N SER A 16 -29.59 -17.03 9.50
CA SER A 16 -29.23 -16.38 8.26
C SER A 16 -27.80 -15.88 8.45
N CYS A 17 -26.84 -16.52 7.78
CA CYS A 17 -25.57 -15.89 7.45
C CYS A 17 -25.92 -14.69 6.55
N ALA A 18 -26.24 -13.55 7.16
CA ALA A 18 -26.02 -12.29 6.50
C ALA A 18 -24.50 -12.21 6.37
N ALA A 19 -23.98 -12.43 5.15
CA ALA A 19 -22.67 -11.89 4.82
C ALA A 19 -22.79 -10.39 5.11
N ALA A 20 -22.22 -9.94 6.23
CA ALA A 20 -22.05 -8.54 6.45
C ALA A 20 -21.21 -8.06 5.27
N GLU A 21 -21.82 -7.30 4.36
CA GLU A 21 -21.08 -6.49 3.42
C GLU A 21 -20.18 -5.63 4.30
N ASN A 22 -18.91 -6.00 4.36
CA ASN A 22 -17.92 -5.33 5.19
C ASN A 22 -17.62 -4.02 4.48
N GLU A 23 -18.49 -3.03 4.63
CA GLU A 23 -18.25 -1.70 4.08
C GLU A 23 -16.87 -1.23 4.54
N LEU A 24 -16.06 -0.77 3.58
CA LEU A 24 -14.71 -0.31 3.84
C LEU A 24 -14.79 0.87 4.81
N GLN A 25 -14.29 0.70 6.04
CA GLN A 25 -14.37 1.75 7.07
C GLN A 25 -13.22 2.75 6.94
N ALA A 26 -12.17 2.42 6.19
CA ALA A 26 -11.04 3.32 5.99
C ALA A 26 -11.44 4.48 5.09
N VAL A 27 -11.40 5.69 5.64
CA VAL A 27 -11.67 6.93 4.91
C VAL A 27 -10.42 7.32 4.12
N VAL A 28 -10.58 7.61 2.83
CA VAL A 28 -9.49 8.13 1.99
C VAL A 28 -8.95 9.43 2.58
N SER A 29 -7.64 9.51 2.81
CA SER A 29 -7.02 10.68 3.43
C SER A 29 -6.84 11.82 2.42
N PRO A 30 -6.72 13.09 2.87
CA PRO A 30 -6.52 14.22 1.96
C PRO A 30 -5.28 14.05 1.08
N ALA A 31 -5.49 14.00 -0.24
CA ALA A 31 -4.44 13.73 -1.25
C ALA A 31 -3.27 14.73 -1.24
N ASN A 32 -3.44 15.91 -0.64
CA ASN A 32 -2.44 16.97 -0.57
C ASN A 32 -1.64 17.02 0.75
N GLN A 33 -1.91 16.10 1.68
CA GLN A 33 -1.16 16.00 2.94
C GLN A 33 -0.15 14.88 2.88
N THR A 34 1.01 15.08 3.49
CA THR A 34 2.08 14.09 3.51
C THR A 34 1.83 13.01 4.57
N ILE A 35 2.48 11.83 4.47
CA ILE A 35 2.32 10.80 5.49
C ILE A 35 2.86 11.25 6.85
N VAL A 36 3.93 12.06 6.92
CA VAL A 36 4.40 12.67 8.18
C VAL A 36 3.34 13.57 8.81
N ALA A 37 2.54 14.28 8.02
CA ALA A 37 1.46 15.12 8.54
C ALA A 37 0.24 14.31 9.01
N LEU A 38 0.00 13.15 8.39
CA LEU A 38 -1.16 12.29 8.67
C LEU A 38 -0.91 11.29 9.80
N ALA A 39 0.30 10.75 9.90
CA ALA A 39 0.63 9.67 10.82
C ALA A 39 0.71 10.17 12.27
N SER A 40 -0.06 9.55 13.16
CA SER A 40 0.04 9.78 14.61
C SER A 40 1.19 8.99 15.25
N LYS A 41 1.72 7.99 14.54
CA LYS A 41 2.78 7.11 15.01
C LYS A 41 3.82 6.83 13.93
N THR A 42 5.09 6.83 14.34
CA THR A 42 6.20 6.23 13.60
C THR A 42 6.44 4.82 14.13
N TYR A 43 6.55 3.85 13.23
CA TYR A 43 6.75 2.44 13.53
C TYR A 43 8.24 2.07 13.37
N ASP A 44 8.69 1.11 14.17
CA ASP A 44 10.02 0.51 13.96
C ASP A 44 10.02 -0.50 12.81
N ASP A 45 11.22 -0.92 12.35
CA ASP A 45 11.36 -1.80 11.19
C ASP A 45 10.68 -3.17 11.38
N ALA A 46 10.63 -3.69 12.61
CA ALA A 46 9.97 -4.96 12.89
C ALA A 46 8.45 -4.83 12.79
N GLN A 47 7.89 -3.73 13.31
CA GLN A 47 6.47 -3.39 13.18
C GLN A 47 6.08 -3.15 11.72
N LEU A 48 6.91 -2.44 10.94
CA LEU A 48 6.64 -2.21 9.52
C LEU A 48 6.65 -3.52 8.72
N LEU A 49 7.58 -4.43 9.05
CA LEU A 49 7.61 -5.75 8.44
C LEU A 49 6.34 -6.54 8.78
N GLU A 50 5.94 -6.58 10.05
CA GLU A 50 4.70 -7.20 10.52
C GLU A 50 3.47 -6.63 9.79
N ILE A 51 3.35 -5.30 9.73
CA ILE A 51 2.28 -4.60 9.04
C ILE A 51 2.25 -4.98 7.55
N SER A 52 3.39 -4.97 6.85
CA SER A 52 3.45 -5.31 5.41
C SER A 52 3.07 -6.77 5.10
N GLN A 53 3.23 -7.65 6.08
CA GLN A 53 2.92 -9.08 6.00
C GLN A 53 1.52 -9.43 6.53
N PHE A 54 0.81 -8.46 7.11
CA PHE A 54 -0.55 -8.65 7.61
C PHE A 54 -1.45 -9.26 6.52
N ASP A 55 -2.15 -10.34 6.82
CA ASP A 55 -2.90 -11.14 5.83
C ASP A 55 -4.43 -11.07 6.03
N GLY A 56 -4.91 -10.01 6.68
CA GLY A 56 -6.34 -9.74 6.85
C GLY A 56 -6.87 -8.64 5.91
N SER A 57 -8.14 -8.31 6.09
CA SER A 57 -8.82 -7.20 5.42
C SER A 57 -8.34 -5.83 5.90
N LEU A 58 -8.64 -4.79 5.13
CA LEU A 58 -8.32 -3.41 5.52
C LEU A 58 -8.98 -3.02 6.86
N ASN A 59 -10.21 -3.46 7.12
CA ASN A 59 -10.89 -3.16 8.38
C ASN A 59 -10.19 -3.82 9.58
N GLU A 60 -9.72 -5.06 9.43
CA GLU A 60 -8.95 -5.76 10.47
C GLU A 60 -7.57 -5.14 10.68
N LEU A 61 -6.91 -4.71 9.60
CA LEU A 61 -5.65 -3.97 9.68
C LEU A 61 -5.85 -2.66 10.45
N ASN A 62 -6.86 -1.86 10.06
CA ASN A 62 -7.15 -0.56 10.67
C ASN A 62 -7.49 -0.66 12.16
N ALA A 63 -8.12 -1.76 12.60
CA ALA A 63 -8.41 -2.00 14.00
C ALA A 63 -7.14 -2.21 14.86
N GLN A 64 -6.05 -2.69 14.26
CA GLN A 64 -4.77 -2.94 14.94
C GLN A 64 -3.76 -1.82 14.72
N TYR A 65 -3.72 -1.29 13.50
CA TYR A 65 -2.81 -0.25 13.04
C TYR A 65 -3.64 0.79 12.27
N PRO A 66 -3.97 1.94 12.90
CA PRO A 66 -4.81 2.96 12.27
C PRO A 66 -4.33 3.33 10.87
N ALA A 67 -5.20 3.17 9.88
CA ALA A 67 -4.94 3.46 8.48
C ALA A 67 -5.12 4.98 8.24
N GLU A 68 -4.11 5.76 8.60
CA GLU A 68 -4.16 7.23 8.57
C GLU A 68 -3.75 7.82 7.22
N CYS A 69 -2.88 7.14 6.49
CA CYS A 69 -2.49 7.49 5.13
C CYS A 69 -3.09 6.48 4.15
N VAL A 70 -4.23 6.84 3.55
CA VAL A 70 -4.99 6.00 2.62
C VAL A 70 -5.18 6.76 1.32
N ARG A 71 -4.61 6.24 0.23
CA ARG A 71 -4.79 6.78 -1.13
C ARG A 71 -5.66 5.84 -1.93
N GLU A 72 -6.63 6.39 -2.64
CA GLU A 72 -7.47 5.64 -3.58
C GLU A 72 -7.11 6.06 -5.00
N GLU A 73 -6.90 5.06 -5.86
CA GLU A 73 -6.73 5.26 -7.29
C GLU A 73 -7.34 4.06 -8.05
N ASN A 74 -8.30 4.34 -8.93
CA ASN A 74 -8.96 3.34 -9.79
C ASN A 74 -9.59 2.16 -9.01
N GLY A 75 -10.15 2.43 -7.83
CA GLY A 75 -10.76 1.42 -6.96
C GLY A 75 -9.76 0.58 -6.18
N LEU A 76 -8.47 0.94 -6.20
CA LEU A 76 -7.43 0.34 -5.38
C LEU A 76 -7.03 1.29 -4.26
N TYR A 77 -6.82 0.73 -3.07
CA TYR A 77 -6.50 1.49 -1.86
C TYR A 77 -5.07 1.17 -1.42
N ARG A 78 -4.18 2.16 -1.48
CA ARG A 78 -2.85 2.08 -0.88
C ARG A 78 -2.91 2.62 0.54
N VAL A 79 -2.49 1.82 1.50
CA VAL A 79 -2.34 2.22 2.91
C VAL A 79 -0.87 2.21 3.27
N SER A 80 -0.39 3.35 3.75
CA SER A 80 1.03 3.57 4.02
C SER A 80 1.28 3.85 5.50
N TYR A 81 2.33 3.25 6.06
CA TYR A 81 2.76 3.41 7.45
C TYR A 81 4.19 3.92 7.53
N LEU A 82 4.40 4.94 8.36
CA LEU A 82 5.64 5.68 8.45
C LEU A 82 6.66 4.99 9.36
N GLY A 83 7.87 4.77 8.84
CA GLY A 83 9.08 4.48 9.60
C GLY A 83 10.05 5.66 9.66
N SER A 84 11.21 5.46 10.28
CA SER A 84 12.27 6.48 10.34
C SER A 84 13.07 6.61 9.04
N GLU A 85 13.28 5.49 8.34
CA GLU A 85 14.03 5.37 7.09
C GLU A 85 13.36 4.38 6.11
N SER A 86 12.10 4.05 6.37
CA SER A 86 11.35 3.02 5.67
C SER A 86 9.86 3.36 5.69
N VAL A 87 9.12 2.84 4.72
CA VAL A 87 7.66 2.98 4.64
C VAL A 87 7.08 1.61 4.31
N ALA A 88 6.14 1.12 5.12
CA ALA A 88 5.35 -0.03 4.73
C ALA A 88 4.16 0.46 3.90
N ALA A 89 3.92 -0.14 2.73
CA ALA A 89 2.69 0.10 1.99
C ALA A 89 1.99 -1.22 1.66
N LEU A 90 0.68 -1.22 1.83
CA LEU A 90 -0.21 -2.31 1.47
C LEU A 90 -1.22 -1.83 0.44
N LEU A 91 -1.58 -2.73 -0.49
CA LEU A 91 -2.60 -2.48 -1.49
C LEU A 91 -3.81 -3.36 -1.21
N PHE A 92 -4.99 -2.76 -1.26
CA PHE A 92 -6.29 -3.43 -1.11
C PHE A 92 -7.17 -3.16 -2.33
N ASP A 93 -8.08 -4.08 -2.62
CA ASP A 93 -9.16 -3.84 -3.59
C ASP A 93 -10.30 -3.02 -2.97
N GLY A 94 -11.30 -2.66 -3.79
CA GLY A 94 -12.47 -1.89 -3.31
C GLY A 94 -13.39 -2.62 -2.34
N ALA A 95 -13.20 -3.92 -2.13
CA ALA A 95 -13.87 -4.69 -1.08
C ALA A 95 -13.02 -4.80 0.20
N GLY A 96 -11.82 -4.21 0.22
CA GLY A 96 -10.91 -4.24 1.36
C GLY A 96 -10.12 -5.54 1.47
N ASN A 97 -10.07 -6.36 0.43
CA ASN A 97 -9.22 -7.55 0.41
C ASN A 97 -7.79 -7.16 0.08
N ARG A 98 -6.82 -7.73 0.80
CA ARG A 98 -5.41 -7.49 0.55
C ARG A 98 -4.97 -8.06 -0.79
N LEU A 99 -4.21 -7.27 -1.53
CA LEU A 99 -3.58 -7.66 -2.79
C LEU A 99 -2.08 -7.88 -2.62
N LEU A 100 -1.38 -6.95 -1.97
CA LEU A 100 0.06 -7.03 -1.71
C LEU A 100 0.47 -6.13 -0.53
N GLY A 101 1.67 -6.37 0.00
CA GLY A 101 2.30 -5.50 0.98
C GLY A 101 3.82 -5.61 0.92
N ARG A 102 4.51 -4.50 1.15
CA ARG A 102 5.98 -4.42 1.14
C ARG A 102 6.47 -3.28 2.03
N VAL A 103 7.69 -3.43 2.55
CA VAL A 103 8.46 -2.33 3.15
C VAL A 103 9.43 -1.78 2.11
N TYR A 104 9.40 -0.47 1.91
CA TYR A 104 10.28 0.27 1.00
C TYR A 104 11.30 1.07 1.79
N SER A 105 12.53 1.15 1.28
CA SER A 105 13.54 2.06 1.80
C SER A 105 13.13 3.51 1.49
N ALA A 106 13.21 4.38 2.50
CA ALA A 106 12.89 5.80 2.42
C ALA A 106 14.02 6.65 3.02
N LYS A 107 15.25 6.45 2.51
CA LYS A 107 16.48 7.06 3.05
C LYS A 107 16.83 8.38 2.39
N LEU A 108 16.52 8.51 1.10
CA LEU A 108 16.78 9.71 0.32
C LEU A 108 15.65 10.72 0.51
N GLN A 109 15.93 11.99 0.26
CA GLN A 109 14.93 13.05 0.13
C GLN A 109 14.60 13.25 -1.34
N LYS A 110 13.44 13.85 -1.63
CA LYS A 110 13.03 14.22 -2.99
C LYS A 110 14.12 15.01 -3.71
N ALA A 111 14.77 15.95 -3.02
CA ALA A 111 15.81 16.80 -3.59
C ALA A 111 17.07 16.02 -4.04
N ASP A 112 17.33 14.83 -3.49
CA ASP A 112 18.45 14.00 -3.95
C ASP A 112 18.25 13.53 -5.41
N PHE A 113 16.99 13.43 -5.85
CA PHE A 113 16.64 13.09 -7.22
C PHE A 113 16.80 14.25 -8.21
N ASP A 114 17.07 15.47 -7.76
CA ASP A 114 17.45 16.59 -8.64
C ASP A 114 18.83 16.34 -9.31
N ALA A 115 19.61 15.37 -8.81
CA ALA A 115 20.87 14.93 -9.41
C ALA A 115 20.69 14.09 -10.70
N ILE A 116 19.47 13.63 -10.98
CA ILE A 116 19.14 12.87 -12.19
C ILE A 116 18.12 13.61 -13.07
N SER A 117 18.16 13.32 -14.37
CA SER A 117 17.38 14.00 -15.40
C SER A 117 17.20 13.11 -16.64
N ALA A 118 16.23 13.44 -17.48
CA ALA A 118 16.00 12.73 -18.74
C ALA A 118 17.28 12.72 -19.60
N GLY A 119 17.58 11.57 -20.22
CA GLY A 119 18.80 11.33 -20.99
C GLY A 119 19.93 10.66 -20.21
N GLN A 120 19.88 10.62 -18.87
CA GLN A 120 20.84 9.85 -18.06
C GLN A 120 20.49 8.35 -18.03
N SER A 121 21.42 7.54 -17.55
CA SER A 121 21.31 6.08 -17.58
C SER A 121 20.63 5.51 -16.33
N LEU A 122 20.07 4.32 -16.45
CA LEU A 122 19.66 3.50 -15.30
C LEU A 122 20.79 3.34 -14.27
N ASP A 123 22.04 3.20 -14.72
CA ASP A 123 23.19 3.03 -13.83
C ASP A 123 23.42 4.28 -12.94
N ASP A 124 23.06 5.47 -13.43
CA ASP A 124 23.11 6.70 -12.63
C ASP A 124 22.04 6.67 -11.53
N VAL A 125 20.85 6.14 -11.82
CA VAL A 125 19.78 5.97 -10.84
C VAL A 125 20.12 4.88 -9.82
N LEU A 126 20.67 3.74 -10.25
CA LEU A 126 21.13 2.67 -9.36
C LEU A 126 22.25 3.13 -8.43
N ARG A 127 23.11 4.04 -8.89
CA ARG A 127 24.16 4.64 -8.06
C ARG A 127 23.59 5.61 -7.02
N LEU A 128 22.56 6.37 -7.40
CA LEU A 128 21.85 7.29 -6.50
C LEU A 128 21.06 6.51 -5.44
N ASP A 129 20.21 5.59 -5.88
CA ASP A 129 19.37 4.77 -5.02
C ASP A 129 19.42 3.28 -5.41
N PRO A 130 20.36 2.51 -4.86
CA PRO A 130 20.43 1.08 -5.08
C PRO A 130 19.29 0.31 -4.39
N ASN A 131 18.54 0.94 -3.47
CA ASN A 131 17.45 0.31 -2.72
C ASN A 131 16.06 0.65 -3.31
N GLY A 132 16.02 1.35 -4.45
CA GLY A 132 14.80 1.57 -5.21
C GLY A 132 14.20 0.27 -5.74
N GLU A 133 12.94 0.34 -6.15
CA GLU A 133 12.24 -0.79 -6.74
C GLU A 133 12.47 -0.85 -8.23
N TYR A 134 13.25 -1.82 -8.69
CA TYR A 134 13.59 -2.02 -10.11
C TYR A 134 12.95 -3.30 -10.67
N LEU A 135 11.67 -3.55 -10.37
CA LEU A 135 10.99 -4.81 -10.73
C LEU A 135 11.06 -5.13 -12.23
N PHE A 136 11.09 -4.12 -13.11
CA PHE A 136 11.20 -4.32 -14.56
C PHE A 136 12.48 -5.03 -15.00
N LEU A 137 13.56 -4.99 -14.19
CA LEU A 137 14.80 -5.71 -14.47
C LEU A 137 14.65 -7.23 -14.32
N PHE A 138 13.64 -7.68 -13.57
CA PHE A 138 13.45 -9.10 -13.23
C PHE A 138 12.22 -9.72 -13.89
N ALA A 139 11.25 -8.90 -14.34
CA ALA A 139 9.98 -9.38 -14.87
C ALA A 139 10.08 -10.03 -16.27
N GLY A 140 11.14 -9.76 -17.03
CA GLY A 140 11.29 -10.25 -18.42
C GLY A 140 10.21 -9.77 -19.39
N ARG A 141 9.36 -8.83 -18.95
CA ARG A 141 8.25 -8.25 -19.71
C ARG A 141 8.72 -6.99 -20.44
N ASN A 142 8.41 -6.92 -21.73
CA ASN A 142 8.70 -5.75 -22.58
C ASN A 142 7.43 -5.02 -23.04
N ASP A 143 6.26 -5.48 -22.58
CA ASP A 143 4.94 -4.93 -22.93
C ASP A 143 4.44 -3.90 -21.90
N LEU A 144 5.17 -3.70 -20.80
CA LEU A 144 4.90 -2.68 -19.80
C LEU A 144 6.01 -1.63 -19.79
N PRO A 145 5.70 -0.37 -19.39
CA PRO A 145 6.72 0.64 -19.15
C PRO A 145 7.79 0.15 -18.17
N ARG A 146 9.05 0.47 -18.47
CA ARG A 146 10.18 0.19 -17.58
C ARG A 146 10.24 1.32 -16.57
N VAL A 147 9.78 1.04 -15.35
CA VAL A 147 9.68 2.05 -14.29
C VAL A 147 10.36 1.55 -13.04
N SER A 148 11.24 2.37 -12.45
CA SER A 148 11.67 2.20 -11.07
C SER A 148 10.87 3.12 -10.15
N THR A 149 10.70 2.70 -8.90
CA THR A 149 9.96 3.46 -7.88
C THR A 149 10.81 3.64 -6.64
N HIS A 150 10.84 4.86 -6.11
CA HIS A 150 11.69 5.23 -4.99
C HIS A 150 10.86 5.97 -3.95
N TYR A 151 10.93 5.53 -2.70
CA TYR A 151 10.26 6.20 -1.59
C TYR A 151 11.25 7.15 -0.93
N THR A 152 10.79 8.32 -0.53
CA THR A 152 11.63 9.34 0.09
C THR A 152 11.20 9.61 1.53
N LYS A 153 12.15 10.10 2.32
CA LYS A 153 11.96 10.45 3.73
C LYS A 153 11.03 11.65 3.94
N ASP A 154 10.91 12.49 2.91
CA ASP A 154 10.04 13.67 2.86
C ASP A 154 8.73 13.37 2.11
N ASP A 155 8.32 12.11 2.09
CA ASP A 155 6.97 11.64 1.76
C ASP A 155 6.58 11.60 0.28
N TYR A 156 7.56 11.43 -0.61
CA TYR A 156 7.34 11.27 -2.04
C TYR A 156 7.60 9.86 -2.52
N ILE A 157 6.84 9.49 -3.55
CA ILE A 157 7.13 8.40 -4.45
C ILE A 157 7.67 9.03 -5.74
N ILE A 158 8.94 8.76 -6.03
CA ILE A 158 9.59 9.15 -7.29
C ILE A 158 9.52 7.96 -8.24
N SER A 159 8.90 8.16 -9.39
CA SER A 159 8.83 7.17 -10.47
C SER A 159 9.74 7.60 -11.61
N VAL A 160 10.73 6.78 -11.93
CA VAL A 160 11.65 7.02 -13.05
C VAL A 160 11.32 6.04 -14.16
N GLU A 161 10.99 6.57 -15.33
CA GLU A 161 10.64 5.77 -16.51
C GLU A 161 11.81 5.73 -17.49
N TYR A 162 12.05 4.57 -18.09
CA TYR A 162 13.15 4.30 -19.00
C TYR A 162 12.68 3.84 -20.37
N ASP A 163 13.46 4.16 -21.41
CA ASP A 163 13.33 3.54 -22.72
C ASP A 163 13.94 2.13 -22.76
N THR A 164 13.92 1.51 -23.95
CA THR A 164 14.49 0.17 -24.16
C THR A 164 16.01 0.10 -23.96
N SER A 165 16.69 1.25 -24.06
CA SER A 165 18.15 1.39 -23.91
C SER A 165 18.56 1.71 -22.47
N ASN A 166 17.63 1.65 -21.51
CA ASN A 166 17.85 2.04 -20.12
C ASN A 166 18.20 3.53 -19.94
N THR A 167 17.70 4.39 -20.83
CA THR A 167 17.83 5.84 -20.71
C THR A 167 16.57 6.42 -20.08
N ILE A 168 16.73 7.31 -19.10
CA ILE A 168 15.62 8.00 -18.43
C ILE A 168 14.85 8.83 -19.47
N ILE A 169 13.53 8.61 -19.55
CA ILE A 169 12.63 9.38 -20.40
C ILE A 169 11.72 10.31 -19.61
N SER A 170 11.35 9.94 -18.38
CA SER A 170 10.57 10.81 -17.50
C SER A 170 10.86 10.52 -16.03
N ILE A 171 10.70 11.56 -15.20
CA ILE A 171 10.71 11.46 -13.75
C ILE A 171 9.40 12.10 -13.29
N ARG A 172 8.64 11.37 -12.48
CA ARG A 172 7.35 11.79 -11.94
C ARG A 172 7.38 11.68 -10.42
N GLU A 173 6.64 12.56 -9.77
CA GLU A 173 6.50 12.58 -8.31
C GLU A 173 5.03 12.49 -7.92
N SER A 174 4.77 11.80 -6.82
CA SER A 174 3.48 11.79 -6.13
C SER A 174 3.71 11.68 -4.64
N LEU A 175 2.74 12.09 -3.83
CA LEU A 175 2.80 11.84 -2.39
C LEU A 175 2.54 10.35 -2.10
N ILE A 176 3.22 9.85 -1.08
CA ILE A 176 2.94 8.52 -0.49
C ILE A 176 1.48 8.41 -0.07
#